data_AF-A0A1V5KXZ2-F1
#
_entry.id   AF-A0A1V5KXZ2-F1
#
_cell.length_a   1.000
_cell.length_b   1.000
_cell.length_c   1.000
_cell.angle_alpha   90.00
_cell.angle_beta   90.00
_cell.angle_gamma   90.00
#
_symmetry.space_group_name_H-M   'P 1'
#
loop_
_entity.id
_entity.type
_entity.pdbx_description
1 polymer ?
#
loop_
_entity_poly.entity_id
_entity_poly.type
_entity_poly.pdbx_seq_one_letter_code
_entity_poly.pdbx_strand_id
1 'polypeptide(L)'
;MQFSATISRPITPPARLNLIVEGALNGLADAQEREELRLTAHTVANATWQRWQSGRPPQDNGQDHEWIVFAHVLKIAESEGLSLAEKRIAAAFAFVHDNYYIPRIMEEEIRECERAGLHDKAAELSMKKTRQRIEHMQHGAVHADTLLRELARSDHPDSPLFTADEISRCVELVSEHDLWKTNPPAPPPTADRLAVSCVEGDALWPLHPTGVLADLQRLAAGGERVDLTDPLVWRRQLQQSLHTLIEFRPKWVEKAAIAEADFIDNESIFRTVTGQQLFREWRTFWSL
;
A
#
# COMPACT_ATOMS: atom_id res chain seq x y z
N MET A 1 -26.76 -21.09 28.34
CA MET A 1 -27.08 -19.88 27.54
C MET A 1 -26.44 -20.08 26.18
N GLN A 2 -27.24 -20.27 25.14
CA GLN A 2 -26.77 -20.28 23.75
C GLN A 2 -26.53 -18.83 23.34
N PHE A 3 -25.28 -18.47 23.03
CA PHE A 3 -25.01 -17.24 22.31
C PHE A 3 -25.47 -17.45 20.88
N SER A 4 -26.67 -16.93 20.58
CA SER A 4 -27.10 -16.73 19.20
C SER A 4 -26.16 -15.70 18.60
N ALA A 5 -25.19 -16.15 17.80
CA ALA A 5 -24.40 -15.28 16.96
C ALA A 5 -25.38 -14.65 15.97
N THR A 6 -25.71 -13.38 16.19
CA THR A 6 -26.38 -12.55 15.19
C THR A 6 -25.59 -12.69 13.90
N ILE A 7 -26.19 -13.31 12.88
CA ILE A 7 -25.64 -13.35 11.53
C ILE A 7 -25.61 -11.90 11.06
N SER A 8 -24.50 -11.23 11.30
CA SER A 8 -24.22 -9.91 10.75
C SER A 8 -24.29 -10.10 9.23
N ARG A 9 -25.16 -9.32 8.56
CA ARG A 9 -25.21 -9.31 7.10
C ARG A 9 -23.77 -9.15 6.58
N PRO A 10 -23.37 -9.86 5.51
CA PRO A 10 -22.08 -9.61 4.90
C PRO A 10 -22.03 -8.12 4.54
N ILE A 11 -21.15 -7.39 5.24
CA ILE A 11 -20.91 -5.99 4.94
C ILE A 11 -20.19 -6.02 3.60
N THR A 12 -20.85 -5.58 2.54
CA THR A 12 -20.20 -5.40 1.24
C THR A 12 -19.41 -4.10 1.25
N PRO A 13 -18.31 -4.00 0.48
CA PRO A 13 -17.62 -2.74 0.29
C PRO A 13 -18.62 -1.67 -0.20
N PRO A 14 -18.54 -0.42 0.30
CA PRO A 14 -19.36 0.66 -0.19
C PRO A 14 -19.27 0.81 -1.71
N ALA A 15 -20.40 1.10 -2.37
CA ALA A 15 -20.46 1.19 -3.83
C ALA A 15 -19.37 2.09 -4.46
N ARG A 16 -18.98 3.17 -3.76
CA ARG A 16 -17.89 4.06 -4.20
C ARG A 16 -16.54 3.34 -4.38
N LEU A 17 -16.26 2.32 -3.57
CA LEU A 17 -15.02 1.55 -3.66
C LEU A 17 -15.05 0.63 -4.88
N ASN A 18 -16.20 0.01 -5.17
CA ASN A 18 -16.39 -0.79 -6.38
C ASN A 18 -16.21 0.06 -7.66
N LEU A 19 -16.59 1.34 -7.63
CA LEU A 19 -16.34 2.26 -8.75
C LEU A 19 -14.84 2.50 -8.99
N ILE A 20 -14.02 2.52 -7.95
CA ILE A 20 -12.55 2.64 -8.08
C ILE A 20 -11.99 1.40 -8.76
N VAL A 21 -12.41 0.21 -8.33
CA VAL A 21 -12.00 -1.07 -8.93
C VAL A 21 -12.41 -1.14 -10.40
N GLU A 22 -13.67 -0.86 -10.74
CA GLU A 22 -14.12 -0.87 -12.13
C GLU A 22 -13.42 0.21 -12.97
N GLY A 23 -13.16 1.39 -12.40
CA GLY A 23 -12.40 2.45 -13.06
C GLY A 23 -10.99 1.98 -13.47
N ALA A 24 -10.29 1.31 -12.56
CA ALA A 24 -8.96 0.76 -12.82
C ALA A 24 -8.99 -0.37 -13.87
N LEU A 25 -9.92 -1.32 -13.73
CA LEU A 25 -10.07 -2.45 -14.65
C LEU A 25 -10.43 -2.00 -16.07
N ASN A 26 -11.21 -0.94 -16.23
CA ASN A 26 -11.54 -0.38 -17.54
C ASN A 26 -10.34 0.22 -18.28
N GLY A 27 -9.22 0.46 -17.60
CA GLY A 27 -7.96 0.86 -18.19
C GLY A 27 -7.18 -0.26 -18.88
N LEU A 28 -7.54 -1.53 -18.67
CA LEU A 28 -6.87 -2.68 -19.29
C LEU A 28 -7.22 -2.81 -20.77
N ALA A 29 -6.24 -3.09 -21.62
CA ALA A 29 -6.49 -3.20 -23.06
C ALA A 29 -7.24 -4.47 -23.45
N ASP A 30 -6.87 -5.62 -22.84
CA ASP A 30 -7.43 -6.92 -23.18
C ASP A 30 -8.73 -7.21 -22.41
N ALA A 31 -9.77 -7.62 -23.14
CA ALA A 31 -11.10 -7.86 -22.58
C ALA A 31 -11.18 -9.14 -21.73
N GLN A 32 -10.40 -10.17 -22.08
CA GLN A 32 -10.39 -11.44 -21.35
C GLN A 32 -9.60 -11.29 -20.05
N GLU A 33 -8.44 -10.65 -20.09
CA GLU A 33 -7.67 -10.29 -18.89
C GLU A 33 -8.50 -9.41 -17.96
N ARG A 34 -9.24 -8.44 -18.51
CA ARG A 34 -10.13 -7.58 -17.72
C ARG A 34 -11.18 -8.36 -16.95
N GLU A 35 -11.81 -9.35 -17.58
CA GLU A 35 -12.84 -10.16 -16.90
C GLU A 35 -12.25 -11.05 -15.81
N GLU A 36 -11.10 -11.66 -16.08
CA GLU A 36 -10.41 -12.49 -15.08
C GLU A 36 -9.91 -11.65 -13.89
N LEU A 37 -9.40 -10.44 -14.15
CA LEU A 37 -8.99 -9.51 -13.09
C LEU A 37 -10.18 -8.89 -12.36
N ARG A 38 -11.33 -8.71 -13.02
CA ARG A 38 -12.58 -8.31 -12.36
C ARG A 38 -13.00 -9.35 -11.33
N LEU A 39 -13.06 -10.62 -11.74
CA LEU A 39 -13.35 -11.73 -10.83
C LEU A 39 -12.39 -11.75 -9.64
N THR A 40 -11.09 -11.66 -9.93
CA THR A 40 -10.02 -11.69 -8.92
C THR A 40 -10.14 -10.53 -7.94
N ALA A 41 -10.17 -9.29 -8.44
CA ALA A 41 -10.20 -8.08 -7.63
C ALA A 41 -11.44 -8.03 -6.73
N HIS A 42 -12.64 -8.29 -7.27
CA HIS A 42 -13.86 -8.28 -6.45
C HIS A 42 -13.87 -9.38 -5.40
N THR A 43 -13.38 -10.57 -5.71
CA THR A 43 -13.35 -11.67 -4.74
C THR A 43 -12.41 -11.34 -3.57
N VAL A 44 -11.20 -10.87 -3.86
CA VAL A 44 -10.23 -10.48 -2.82
C VAL A 44 -10.71 -9.24 -2.05
N ALA A 45 -11.20 -8.20 -2.73
CA ALA A 45 -11.70 -6.98 -2.12
C ALA A 45 -12.85 -7.24 -1.15
N ASN A 46 -13.80 -8.11 -1.52
CA ASN A 46 -14.91 -8.50 -0.64
C ASN A 46 -14.42 -9.27 0.59
N ALA A 47 -13.53 -10.25 0.38
CA ALA A 47 -13.04 -11.10 1.46
C ALA A 47 -12.19 -10.31 2.47
N THR A 48 -11.30 -9.46 1.97
CA THR A 48 -10.49 -8.55 2.81
C THR A 48 -11.40 -7.59 3.56
N TRP A 49 -12.35 -6.92 2.88
CA TRP A 49 -13.26 -5.98 3.52
C TRP A 49 -14.00 -6.57 4.73
N GLN A 50 -14.53 -7.77 4.57
CA GLN A 50 -15.25 -8.48 5.63
C GLN A 50 -14.34 -8.84 6.80
N ARG A 51 -13.08 -9.16 6.54
CA ARG A 51 -12.14 -9.64 7.54
C ARG A 51 -11.41 -8.51 8.27
N TRP A 52 -11.06 -7.44 7.57
CA TRP A 52 -10.13 -6.41 8.07
C TRP A 52 -10.58 -4.98 7.79
N GLN A 53 -10.76 -4.57 6.52
CA GLN A 53 -10.87 -3.14 6.19
C GLN A 53 -12.15 -2.46 6.73
N SER A 54 -13.26 -3.19 6.84
CA SER A 54 -14.53 -2.62 7.35
C SER A 54 -14.46 -2.18 8.82
N GLY A 55 -13.52 -2.75 9.60
CA GLY A 55 -13.36 -2.50 11.04
C GLY A 55 -12.15 -1.64 11.40
N ARG A 56 -11.46 -1.03 10.41
CA ARG A 56 -10.23 -0.27 10.68
C ARG A 56 -10.45 0.90 11.62
N PRO A 57 -9.57 1.08 12.63
CA PRO A 57 -9.61 2.24 13.49
C PRO A 57 -9.04 3.48 12.75
N PRO A 58 -9.37 4.71 13.18
CA PRO A 58 -8.86 5.94 12.55
C PRO A 58 -7.34 6.09 12.58
N GLN A 59 -6.64 5.34 13.44
CA GLN A 59 -5.18 5.35 13.52
C GLN A 59 -4.50 4.54 12.41
N ASP A 60 -5.24 3.65 11.73
CA ASP A 60 -4.75 2.85 10.60
C ASP A 60 -4.76 3.68 9.29
N ASN A 61 -4.56 3.04 8.14
CA ASN A 61 -4.90 3.61 6.85
C ASN A 61 -6.42 3.78 6.68
N GLY A 62 -6.81 4.70 5.80
CA GLY A 62 -8.21 4.86 5.39
C GLY A 62 -8.78 3.57 4.80
N GLN A 63 -10.10 3.41 4.87
CA GLN A 63 -10.80 2.23 4.34
C GLN A 63 -10.71 2.07 2.82
N ASP A 64 -10.32 3.14 2.13
CA ASP A 64 -10.15 3.25 0.68
C ASP A 64 -8.72 2.99 0.21
N HIS A 65 -7.77 2.80 1.14
CA HIS A 65 -6.35 2.56 0.88
C HIS A 65 -6.12 1.50 -0.19
N GLU A 66 -6.58 0.28 0.04
CA GLU A 66 -6.32 -0.86 -0.84
C GLU A 66 -6.93 -0.68 -2.22
N TRP A 67 -8.06 0.02 -2.33
CA TRP A 67 -8.72 0.28 -3.61
C TRP A 67 -7.94 1.28 -4.46
N ILE A 68 -7.34 2.28 -3.82
CA ILE A 68 -6.50 3.28 -4.50
C ILE A 68 -5.14 2.68 -4.85
N VAL A 69 -4.54 1.92 -3.93
CA VAL A 69 -3.31 1.16 -4.21
C VAL A 69 -3.54 0.19 -5.37
N PHE A 70 -4.67 -0.54 -5.39
CA PHE A 70 -5.05 -1.40 -6.51
C PHE A 70 -5.07 -0.64 -7.84
N ALA A 71 -5.70 0.54 -7.87
CA ALA A 71 -5.77 1.34 -9.09
C ALA A 71 -4.39 1.79 -9.59
N HIS A 72 -3.48 2.19 -8.69
CA HIS A 72 -2.12 2.55 -9.05
C HIS A 72 -1.31 1.33 -9.51
N VAL A 73 -1.29 0.26 -8.72
CA VAL A 73 -0.54 -0.97 -8.99
C VAL A 73 -0.97 -1.57 -10.31
N LEU A 74 -2.28 -1.66 -10.58
CA LEU A 74 -2.78 -2.23 -11.83
C LEU A 74 -2.40 -1.39 -13.05
N LYS A 75 -2.48 -0.05 -12.94
CA LYS A 75 -2.09 0.86 -14.03
C LYS A 75 -0.60 0.73 -14.35
N ILE A 76 0.25 0.62 -13.32
CA ILE A 76 1.69 0.40 -13.50
C ILE A 76 1.95 -0.98 -14.10
N ALA A 77 1.37 -2.04 -13.53
CA ALA A 77 1.52 -3.41 -14.00
C ALA A 77 1.12 -3.60 -15.47
N GLU A 78 0.02 -3.00 -15.91
CA GLU A 78 -0.41 -3.01 -17.32
C GLU A 78 0.62 -2.33 -18.22
N SER A 79 1.12 -1.15 -17.82
CA SER A 79 2.10 -0.40 -18.62
C SER A 79 3.47 -1.08 -18.70
N GLU A 80 3.83 -1.86 -17.68
CA GLU A 80 5.06 -2.65 -17.62
C GLU A 80 4.93 -3.98 -18.38
N GLY A 81 3.75 -4.26 -18.95
CA GLY A 81 3.52 -5.46 -19.76
C GLY A 81 3.54 -6.74 -18.94
N LEU A 82 3.18 -6.68 -17.66
CA LEU A 82 3.12 -7.86 -16.80
C LEU A 82 2.10 -8.86 -17.33
N SER A 83 2.38 -10.14 -17.13
CA SER A 83 1.47 -11.22 -17.51
C SER A 83 0.18 -11.20 -16.68
N LEU A 84 -0.87 -11.87 -17.16
CA LEU A 84 -2.12 -12.02 -16.40
C LEU A 84 -1.90 -12.62 -15.01
N ALA A 85 -1.01 -13.60 -14.87
CA ALA A 85 -0.68 -14.20 -13.57
C ALA A 85 -0.04 -13.17 -12.62
N GLU A 86 0.90 -12.37 -13.11
CA GLU A 86 1.53 -11.30 -12.32
C GLU A 86 0.53 -10.20 -11.96
N LYS A 87 -0.38 -9.82 -12.86
CA LYS A 87 -1.47 -8.86 -12.56
C LYS A 87 -2.44 -9.40 -11.52
N ARG A 88 -2.73 -10.70 -11.52
CA ARG A 88 -3.54 -11.37 -10.48
C ARG A 88 -2.84 -11.33 -9.12
N ILE A 89 -1.53 -11.56 -9.08
CA ILE A 89 -0.70 -11.41 -7.87
C ILE A 89 -0.71 -9.95 -7.40
N ALA A 90 -0.53 -8.99 -8.31
CA ALA A 90 -0.52 -7.56 -7.99
C ALA A 90 -1.87 -7.08 -7.44
N ALA A 91 -2.98 -7.61 -7.99
CA ALA A 91 -4.32 -7.37 -7.48
C ALA A 91 -4.47 -7.93 -6.06
N ALA A 92 -4.04 -9.17 -5.80
CA ALA A 92 -4.07 -9.77 -4.47
C ALA A 92 -3.25 -8.93 -3.48
N PHE A 93 -2.00 -8.61 -3.84
CA PHE A 93 -1.09 -7.79 -3.05
C PHE A 93 -1.73 -6.46 -2.62
N ALA A 94 -2.33 -5.74 -3.56
CA ALA A 94 -2.93 -4.43 -3.29
C ALA A 94 -3.99 -4.49 -2.17
N PHE A 95 -4.74 -5.59 -2.06
CA PHE A 95 -5.77 -5.75 -1.02
C PHE A 95 -5.29 -6.38 0.29
N VAL A 96 -4.14 -7.05 0.29
CA VAL A 96 -3.66 -7.83 1.45
C VAL A 96 -2.36 -7.33 2.06
N HIS A 97 -1.61 -6.41 1.45
CA HIS A 97 -0.29 -5.99 1.96
C HIS A 97 -0.35 -5.35 3.36
N ASP A 98 -1.33 -4.47 3.59
CA ASP A 98 -1.49 -3.74 4.87
C ASP A 98 -2.56 -4.37 5.80
N ASN A 99 -2.65 -5.71 5.82
CA ASN A 99 -3.71 -6.40 6.56
C ASN A 99 -3.47 -6.57 8.08
N TYR A 100 -2.27 -6.26 8.57
CA TYR A 100 -1.90 -6.42 9.97
C TYR A 100 -1.52 -5.07 10.61
N TYR A 101 -2.49 -4.39 11.19
CA TYR A 101 -2.23 -3.07 11.77
C TYR A 101 -1.32 -3.12 13.01
N ILE A 102 -0.27 -2.31 12.98
CA ILE A 102 0.55 -1.96 14.15
C ILE A 102 0.59 -0.44 14.27
N PRO A 103 0.33 0.15 15.46
CA PRO A 103 0.46 1.59 15.66
C PRO A 103 1.83 2.11 15.25
N ARG A 104 1.83 3.08 14.32
CA ARG A 104 3.04 3.66 13.72
C ARG A 104 3.78 4.55 14.72
N ILE A 105 5.10 4.44 14.74
CA ILE A 105 5.99 5.46 15.30
C ILE A 105 6.27 6.49 14.20
N MET A 106 5.90 7.73 14.44
CA MET A 106 6.01 8.80 13.45
C MET A 106 7.46 9.30 13.35
N GLU A 107 7.89 9.72 12.16
CA GLU A 107 9.23 10.33 12.02
C GLU A 107 9.39 11.60 12.86
N GLU A 108 8.31 12.36 13.02
CA GLU A 108 8.36 13.58 13.82
C GLU A 108 8.64 13.30 15.30
N GLU A 109 8.12 12.20 15.87
CA GLU A 109 8.42 11.79 17.25
C GLU A 109 9.91 11.50 17.45
N ILE A 110 10.57 10.91 16.44
CA ILE A 110 12.01 10.64 16.45
C ILE A 110 12.78 11.98 16.35
N ARG A 111 12.41 12.83 15.38
CA ARG A 111 13.04 14.15 15.16
C ARG A 111 12.88 15.08 16.36
N GLU A 112 11.76 15.01 17.08
CA GLU A 112 11.55 15.75 18.32
C GLU A 112 12.51 15.32 19.43
N CYS A 113 12.75 14.02 19.59
CA CYS A 113 13.75 13.51 20.52
C CYS A 113 15.16 14.00 20.15
N GLU A 114 15.50 13.99 18.85
CA GLU A 114 16.79 14.50 18.37
C GLU A 114 16.96 16.00 18.63
N ARG A 115 15.94 16.82 18.33
CA ARG A 115 15.95 18.27 18.60
C ARG A 115 16.06 18.59 20.10
N ALA A 116 15.52 17.73 20.96
CA ALA A 116 15.64 17.83 22.41
C ALA A 116 16.98 17.31 22.97
N GLY A 117 17.88 16.81 22.12
CA GLY A 117 19.17 16.22 22.53
C GLY A 117 19.07 14.83 23.15
N LEU A 118 17.90 14.18 23.04
CA LEU A 118 17.63 12.84 23.59
C LEU A 118 18.03 11.75 22.57
N HIS A 119 19.30 11.73 22.17
CA HIS A 119 19.80 10.88 21.08
C HIS A 119 19.60 9.38 21.34
N ASP A 120 19.81 8.90 22.56
CA ASP A 120 19.60 7.48 22.89
C ASP A 120 18.13 7.06 22.73
N LYS A 121 17.19 7.94 23.14
CA LYS A 121 15.75 7.71 22.97
C LYS A 121 15.35 7.75 21.50
N ALA A 122 15.91 8.67 20.71
CA ALA A 122 15.68 8.72 19.27
C ALA A 122 16.15 7.42 18.57
N ALA A 123 17.34 6.92 18.95
CA ALA A 123 17.86 5.66 18.44
C ALA A 123 16.97 4.46 18.83
N GLU A 124 16.49 4.40 20.08
CA GLU A 124 15.57 3.36 20.53
C GLU A 124 14.24 3.39 19.75
N LEU A 125 13.66 4.57 19.55
CA LEU A 125 12.44 4.74 18.74
C LEU A 125 12.66 4.31 17.29
N SER A 126 13.80 4.67 16.68
CA SER A 126 14.16 4.25 15.31
C SER A 126 14.30 2.73 15.19
N MET A 127 14.93 2.07 16.16
CA MET A 127 15.04 0.61 16.20
C MET A 127 13.67 -0.04 16.38
N LYS A 128 12.86 0.47 17.31
CA LYS A 128 11.50 -0.02 17.56
C LYS A 128 10.62 0.12 16.31
N LYS A 129 10.71 1.24 15.61
CA LYS A 129 9.98 1.51 14.36
C LYS A 129 10.34 0.49 13.28
N THR A 130 11.64 0.20 13.11
CA THR A 130 12.11 -0.80 12.14
C THR A 130 11.57 -2.19 12.49
N ARG A 131 11.62 -2.58 13.77
CA ARG A 131 11.06 -3.87 14.24
C ARG A 131 9.56 -3.96 14.01
N GLN A 132 8.79 -2.91 14.31
CA GLN A 132 7.34 -2.88 14.06
C GLN A 132 7.03 -3.03 12.57
N ARG A 133 7.83 -2.42 11.68
CA ARG A 133 7.64 -2.59 10.24
C ARG A 133 7.83 -4.04 9.79
N ILE A 134 8.88 -4.69 10.29
CA ILE A 134 9.14 -6.11 10.00
C ILE A 134 8.01 -6.99 10.55
N GLU A 135 7.58 -6.76 11.80
CA GLU A 135 6.47 -7.47 12.43
C GLU A 135 5.17 -7.33 11.63
N HIS A 136 4.87 -6.10 11.18
CA HIS A 136 3.73 -5.80 10.31
C HIS A 136 3.74 -6.65 9.04
N MET A 137 4.87 -6.68 8.32
CA MET A 137 5.00 -7.45 7.09
C MET A 137 4.94 -8.97 7.33
N GLN A 138 5.59 -9.47 8.38
CA GLN A 138 5.61 -10.91 8.70
C GLN A 138 4.23 -11.45 9.06
N HIS A 139 3.51 -10.77 9.96
CA HIS A 139 2.15 -11.17 10.31
C HIS A 139 1.17 -10.90 9.16
N GLY A 140 1.37 -9.82 8.41
CA GLY A 140 0.63 -9.52 7.18
C GLY A 140 0.74 -10.65 6.16
N ALA A 141 1.94 -11.20 5.95
CA ALA A 141 2.20 -12.29 5.03
C ALA A 141 1.50 -13.59 5.45
N VAL A 142 1.50 -13.92 6.76
CA VAL A 142 0.77 -15.09 7.30
C VAL A 142 -0.74 -14.96 7.09
N HIS A 143 -1.28 -13.77 7.34
CA HIS A 143 -2.69 -13.46 7.10
C HIS A 143 -3.07 -13.53 5.62
N ALA A 144 -2.19 -13.03 4.75
CA ALA A 144 -2.37 -13.11 3.30
C ALA A 144 -2.37 -14.57 2.82
N ASP A 145 -1.40 -15.39 3.25
CA ASP A 145 -1.35 -16.82 2.92
C ASP A 145 -2.64 -17.53 3.33
N THR A 146 -3.08 -17.31 4.58
CA THR A 146 -4.31 -17.91 5.11
C THR A 146 -5.52 -17.52 4.27
N LEU A 147 -5.72 -16.22 4.02
CA LEU A 147 -6.88 -15.74 3.28
C LEU A 147 -6.86 -16.25 1.83
N LEU A 148 -5.75 -16.11 1.12
CA LEU A 148 -5.68 -16.42 -0.31
C LEU A 148 -5.89 -17.92 -0.59
N ARG A 149 -5.50 -18.80 0.34
CA ARG A 149 -5.80 -20.25 0.27
C ARG A 149 -7.28 -20.58 0.47
N GLU A 150 -8.02 -19.74 1.18
CA GLU A 150 -9.46 -19.91 1.42
C GLU A 150 -10.32 -19.42 0.23
N LEU A 151 -9.75 -18.60 -0.67
CA LEU A 151 -10.51 -18.01 -1.78
C LEU A 151 -10.70 -19.00 -2.92
N ALA A 152 -11.96 -19.19 -3.29
CA ALA A 152 -12.37 -19.92 -4.49
C ALA A 152 -12.92 -18.96 -5.55
N ARG A 153 -12.94 -19.42 -6.81
CA ARG A 153 -13.55 -18.65 -7.88
C ARG A 153 -15.07 -18.60 -7.71
N SER A 154 -15.69 -17.44 -7.94
CA SER A 154 -17.16 -17.33 -7.83
C SER A 154 -17.92 -18.03 -8.96
N ASP A 155 -17.30 -18.18 -10.14
CA ASP A 155 -17.86 -18.89 -11.30
C ASP A 155 -17.64 -20.42 -11.23
N HIS A 156 -16.63 -20.86 -10.48
CA HIS A 156 -16.29 -22.25 -10.24
C HIS A 156 -15.90 -22.46 -8.76
N PRO A 157 -16.88 -22.59 -7.83
CA PRO A 157 -16.63 -22.59 -6.38
C PRO A 157 -15.74 -23.71 -5.85
N ASP A 158 -15.60 -24.81 -6.60
CA ASP A 158 -14.70 -25.91 -6.26
C ASP A 158 -13.25 -25.69 -6.73
N SER A 159 -13.00 -24.58 -7.45
CA SER A 159 -11.68 -24.22 -7.97
C SER A 159 -11.05 -23.10 -7.15
N PRO A 160 -9.78 -23.24 -6.71
CA PRO A 160 -9.10 -22.16 -6.01
C PRO A 160 -8.98 -20.94 -6.90
N LEU A 161 -9.10 -19.74 -6.31
CA LEU A 161 -8.94 -18.49 -7.05
C LEU A 161 -7.50 -18.35 -7.56
N PHE A 162 -6.52 -18.73 -6.74
CA PHE A 162 -5.08 -18.64 -7.03
C PHE A 162 -4.40 -20.00 -7.04
N THR A 163 -3.36 -20.12 -7.86
CA THR A 163 -2.41 -21.23 -7.79
C THR A 163 -1.49 -21.11 -6.56
N ALA A 164 -0.85 -22.21 -6.17
CA ALA A 164 0.11 -22.20 -5.06
C ALA A 164 1.29 -21.25 -5.30
N ASP A 165 1.76 -21.14 -6.56
CA ASP A 165 2.88 -20.26 -6.93
C ASP A 165 2.49 -18.78 -6.85
N GLU A 166 1.27 -18.43 -7.30
CA GLU A 166 0.74 -17.07 -7.15
C GLU A 166 0.59 -16.67 -5.68
N ILE A 167 0.10 -17.58 -4.84
CA ILE A 167 -0.02 -17.34 -3.38
C ILE A 167 1.38 -17.14 -2.78
N SER A 168 2.32 -18.05 -3.06
CA SER A 168 3.69 -17.95 -2.54
C SER A 168 4.34 -16.63 -2.93
N ARG A 169 4.18 -16.21 -4.18
CA ARG A 169 4.75 -14.95 -4.67
C ARG A 169 4.07 -13.73 -4.05
N CYS A 170 2.75 -13.74 -3.89
CA CYS A 170 2.04 -12.66 -3.20
C CYS A 170 2.51 -12.53 -1.74
N VAL A 171 2.67 -13.65 -1.03
CA VAL A 171 3.10 -13.70 0.37
C VAL A 171 4.51 -13.14 0.53
N GLU A 172 5.43 -13.50 -0.39
CA GLU A 172 6.78 -12.93 -0.45
C GLU A 172 6.74 -11.40 -0.59
N LEU A 173 5.97 -10.89 -1.56
CA LEU A 173 5.81 -9.45 -1.76
C LEU A 173 5.27 -8.74 -0.51
N VAL A 174 4.25 -9.30 0.15
CA VAL A 174 3.71 -8.73 1.39
C VAL A 174 4.77 -8.70 2.50
N SER A 175 5.60 -9.75 2.59
CA SER A 175 6.64 -9.84 3.62
C SER A 175 7.80 -8.85 3.45
N GLU A 176 7.89 -8.20 2.29
CA GLU A 176 9.01 -7.33 1.91
C GLU A 176 8.62 -5.92 1.49
N HIS A 177 7.34 -5.65 1.24
CA HIS A 177 6.88 -4.44 0.54
C HIS A 177 7.29 -3.12 1.17
N ASP A 178 7.57 -3.12 2.47
CA ASP A 178 7.86 -1.94 3.27
C ASP A 178 9.36 -1.87 3.65
N LEU A 179 10.16 -2.88 3.27
CA LEU A 179 11.61 -2.92 3.50
C LEU A 179 12.37 -1.76 2.85
N TRP A 180 11.81 -1.15 1.81
CA TRP A 180 12.43 0.03 1.20
C TRP A 180 12.50 1.24 2.14
N LYS A 181 11.70 1.25 3.22
CA LYS A 181 11.65 2.27 4.26
C LYS A 181 12.54 1.94 5.47
N THR A 182 13.32 0.85 5.47
CA THR A 182 14.22 0.49 6.59
C THR A 182 15.58 1.18 6.49
N ASN A 183 16.44 0.98 7.50
CA ASN A 183 17.83 1.45 7.51
C ASN A 183 18.78 0.29 7.92
N PRO A 184 19.59 -0.25 6.98
CA PRO A 184 19.65 0.11 5.57
C PRO A 184 18.33 -0.20 4.82
N PRO A 185 17.97 0.56 3.78
CA PRO A 185 16.81 0.27 2.95
C PRO A 185 17.06 -0.97 2.09
N ALA A 186 16.01 -1.75 1.85
CA ALA A 186 16.05 -2.88 0.90
C ALA A 186 14.87 -2.77 -0.09
N PRO A 187 14.98 -1.90 -1.12
CA PRO A 187 14.00 -1.84 -2.19
C PRO A 187 14.03 -3.09 -3.07
N PRO A 188 12.94 -3.39 -3.80
CA PRO A 188 12.92 -4.55 -4.68
C PRO A 188 13.95 -4.42 -5.81
N PRO A 189 14.55 -5.53 -6.29
CA PRO A 189 15.45 -5.51 -7.44
C PRO A 189 14.79 -4.89 -8.68
N THR A 190 15.53 -4.12 -9.48
CA THR A 190 14.97 -3.43 -10.66
C THR A 190 14.40 -4.38 -11.71
N ALA A 191 14.98 -5.58 -11.83
CA ALA A 191 14.52 -6.62 -12.75
C ALA A 191 13.17 -7.24 -12.33
N ASP A 192 12.79 -7.10 -11.06
CA ASP A 192 11.54 -7.61 -10.52
C ASP A 192 10.41 -6.60 -10.70
N ARG A 193 9.92 -6.49 -11.95
CA ARG A 193 8.94 -5.47 -12.33
C ARG A 193 7.62 -5.59 -11.57
N LEU A 194 7.23 -6.80 -11.16
CA LEU A 194 6.07 -7.00 -10.29
C LEU A 194 6.28 -6.36 -8.91
N ALA A 195 7.39 -6.66 -8.23
CA ALA A 195 7.67 -6.08 -6.92
C ALA A 195 7.83 -4.55 -6.99
N VAL A 196 8.49 -4.04 -8.03
CA VAL A 196 8.61 -2.60 -8.30
C VAL A 196 7.23 -1.97 -8.48
N SER A 197 6.35 -2.56 -9.28
CA SER A 197 4.99 -2.04 -9.52
C SER A 197 4.16 -1.98 -8.24
N CYS A 198 4.25 -3.01 -7.40
CA CYS A 198 3.59 -3.09 -6.10
C CYS A 198 4.08 -1.98 -5.14
N VAL A 199 5.40 -1.84 -4.99
CA VAL A 199 6.01 -0.84 -4.11
C VAL A 199 5.70 0.58 -4.58
N GLU A 200 5.82 0.87 -5.88
CA GLU A 200 5.54 2.21 -6.41
C GLU A 200 4.05 2.56 -6.33
N GLY A 201 3.16 1.59 -6.55
CA GLY A 201 1.72 1.80 -6.43
C GLY A 201 1.27 2.14 -5.00
N ASP A 202 1.85 1.47 -3.99
CA ASP A 202 1.64 1.79 -2.57
C ASP A 202 2.29 3.14 -2.19
N ALA A 203 3.52 3.39 -2.63
CA ALA A 203 4.26 4.62 -2.30
C ALA A 203 3.56 5.92 -2.75
N LEU A 204 2.62 5.83 -3.71
CA LEU A 204 1.80 6.95 -4.17
C LEU A 204 0.62 7.29 -3.24
N TRP A 205 0.18 6.37 -2.37
CA TRP A 205 -0.96 6.57 -1.46
C TRP A 205 -0.89 7.88 -0.65
N PRO A 206 0.24 8.23 -0.01
CA PRO A 206 0.34 9.44 0.81
C PRO A 206 0.20 10.76 0.03
N LEU A 207 0.15 10.71 -1.31
CA LEU A 207 -0.08 11.87 -2.18
C LEU A 207 -1.52 11.94 -2.69
N HIS A 208 -2.31 10.88 -2.56
CA HIS A 208 -3.72 10.89 -2.92
C HIS A 208 -4.52 11.76 -1.94
N PRO A 209 -5.55 12.53 -2.37
CA PRO A 209 -6.35 13.38 -1.47
C PRO A 209 -6.89 12.68 -0.23
N THR A 210 -7.35 11.44 -0.38
CA THR A 210 -7.83 10.64 0.75
C THR A 210 -6.70 10.06 1.60
N GLY A 211 -5.52 9.82 1.03
CA GLY A 211 -4.32 9.46 1.79
C GLY A 211 -3.84 10.61 2.67
N VAL A 212 -3.79 11.84 2.13
CA VAL A 212 -3.48 13.05 2.91
C VAL A 212 -4.51 13.23 4.05
N LEU A 213 -5.79 13.05 3.75
CA LEU A 213 -6.84 13.11 4.78
C LEU A 213 -6.65 12.04 5.86
N ALA A 214 -6.33 10.80 5.48
CA ALA A 214 -6.11 9.70 6.43
C ALA A 214 -4.94 9.99 7.36
N ASP A 215 -3.84 10.55 6.84
CA ASP A 215 -2.69 10.95 7.67
C ASP A 215 -3.08 12.07 8.66
N LEU A 216 -3.83 13.09 8.21
CA LEU A 216 -4.33 14.15 9.08
C LEU A 216 -5.29 13.63 10.17
N GLN A 217 -6.17 12.69 9.81
CA GLN A 217 -7.09 12.05 10.76
C GLN A 217 -6.33 11.20 11.78
N ARG A 218 -5.24 10.54 11.38
CA ARG A 218 -4.37 9.77 12.28
C ARG A 218 -3.72 10.67 13.32
N LEU A 219 -3.19 11.83 12.91
CA LEU A 219 -2.63 12.82 13.84
C LEU A 219 -3.69 13.27 14.86
N ALA A 220 -4.90 13.58 14.38
CA ALA A 220 -6.01 13.96 15.26
C ALA A 220 -6.39 12.85 16.25
N ALA A 221 -6.42 11.60 15.79
CA ALA A 221 -6.68 10.42 16.61
C ALA A 221 -5.54 10.12 17.61
N GLY A 222 -4.33 10.61 17.34
CA GLY A 222 -3.17 10.59 18.25
C GLY A 222 -3.20 11.71 19.31
N GLY A 223 -4.21 12.58 19.30
CA GLY A 223 -4.38 13.65 20.29
C GLY A 223 -3.94 15.03 19.81
N GLU A 224 -3.49 15.18 18.57
CA GLU A 224 -3.15 16.48 17.99
C GLU A 224 -4.41 17.27 17.60
N ARG A 225 -4.35 18.60 17.75
CA ARG A 225 -5.42 19.46 17.25
C ARG A 225 -5.17 19.78 15.77
N VAL A 226 -5.89 19.09 14.89
CA VAL A 226 -5.79 19.26 13.43
C VAL A 226 -7.03 20.00 12.91
N ASP A 227 -6.83 21.18 12.30
CA ASP A 227 -7.89 21.89 11.58
C ASP A 227 -7.92 21.43 10.12
N LEU A 228 -8.85 20.53 9.80
CA LEU A 228 -9.02 20.01 8.44
C LEU A 228 -9.53 21.05 7.45
N THR A 229 -9.94 22.25 7.91
CA THR A 229 -10.37 23.36 7.03
C THR A 229 -9.22 24.29 6.65
N ASP A 230 -8.06 24.19 7.30
CA ASP A 230 -6.89 25.03 7.02
C ASP A 230 -6.03 24.46 5.87
N PRO A 231 -5.92 25.15 4.71
CA PRO A 231 -5.10 24.69 3.59
C PRO A 231 -3.61 24.52 3.93
N LEU A 232 -3.09 25.25 4.93
CA LEU A 232 -1.70 25.13 5.36
C LEU A 232 -1.43 23.82 6.10
N VAL A 233 -2.42 23.25 6.79
CA VAL A 233 -2.33 21.93 7.41
C VAL A 233 -2.17 20.85 6.34
N TRP A 234 -3.01 20.88 5.31
CA TRP A 234 -2.92 19.97 4.16
C TRP A 234 -1.59 20.09 3.43
N ARG A 235 -1.14 21.32 3.16
CA ARG A 235 0.12 21.56 2.46
C ARG A 235 1.33 21.01 3.23
N ARG A 236 1.35 21.17 4.57
CA ARG A 236 2.41 20.62 5.41
C ARG A 236 2.45 19.10 5.40
N GLN A 237 1.29 18.45 5.56
CA GLN A 237 1.21 16.99 5.47
C GLN A 237 1.72 16.48 4.12
N LEU A 238 1.28 17.11 3.04
CA LEU A 238 1.70 16.74 1.69
C LEU A 238 3.21 16.92 1.45
N GLN A 239 3.80 18.01 1.96
CA GLN A 239 5.24 18.23 1.89
C GLN A 239 6.02 17.14 2.65
N GLN A 240 5.52 16.68 3.79
CA GLN A 240 6.12 15.56 4.53
C GLN A 240 6.02 14.25 3.74
N SER A 241 4.86 13.95 3.16
CA SER A 241 4.65 12.78 2.30
C SER A 241 5.60 12.77 1.10
N LEU A 242 5.72 13.91 0.39
CA LEU A 242 6.67 14.05 -0.72
C LEU A 242 8.12 13.91 -0.30
N HIS A 243 8.49 14.52 0.82
CA HIS A 243 9.86 14.46 1.30
C HIS A 243 10.33 13.02 1.50
N THR A 244 9.45 12.12 1.96
CA THR A 244 9.77 10.70 2.10
C THR A 244 10.21 10.08 0.76
N LEU A 245 9.46 10.32 -0.32
CA LEU A 245 9.77 9.77 -1.64
C LEU A 245 11.08 10.33 -2.24
N ILE A 246 11.45 11.56 -1.86
CA ILE A 246 12.68 12.21 -2.32
C ILE A 246 13.87 11.78 -1.47
N GLU A 247 13.70 11.71 -0.14
CA GLU A 247 14.75 11.40 0.83
C GLU A 247 15.27 9.96 0.69
N PHE A 248 14.41 9.01 0.28
CA PHE A 248 14.81 7.61 0.14
C PHE A 248 15.60 7.30 -1.13
N ARG A 249 15.48 8.11 -2.20
CA ARG A 249 16.25 7.92 -3.45
C ARG A 249 17.77 7.85 -3.22
N PRO A 250 18.44 8.85 -2.59
CA PRO A 250 19.87 8.76 -2.35
C PRO A 250 20.24 7.58 -1.43
N LYS A 251 19.39 7.24 -0.45
CA LYS A 251 19.61 6.09 0.44
C LYS A 251 19.60 4.77 -0.35
N TRP A 252 18.76 4.63 -1.36
CA TRP A 252 18.72 3.44 -2.22
C TRP A 252 19.99 3.33 -3.08
N VAL A 253 20.51 4.44 -3.59
CA VAL A 253 21.77 4.45 -4.34
C VAL A 253 22.95 4.11 -3.43
N GLU A 254 23.09 4.82 -2.31
CA GLU A 254 24.26 4.72 -1.44
C GLU A 254 24.30 3.43 -0.61
N LYS A 255 23.14 2.96 -0.12
CA LYS A 255 23.07 1.87 0.86
C LYS A 255 22.51 0.57 0.29
N ALA A 256 21.65 0.64 -0.73
CA ALA A 256 21.11 -0.54 -1.40
C ALA A 256 21.76 -0.80 -2.77
N ALA A 257 22.71 0.05 -3.19
CA ALA A 257 23.45 -0.08 -4.45
C ALA A 257 22.56 -0.16 -5.70
N ILE A 258 21.39 0.51 -5.70
CA ILE A 258 20.58 0.67 -6.91
C ILE A 258 21.28 1.63 -7.87
N ALA A 259 21.38 1.26 -9.14
CA ALA A 259 22.02 2.09 -10.14
C ALA A 259 21.21 3.37 -10.41
N GLU A 260 21.86 4.52 -10.51
CA GLU A 260 21.22 5.81 -10.85
C GLU A 260 20.42 5.72 -12.17
N ALA A 261 20.88 4.89 -13.11
CA ALA A 261 20.23 4.68 -14.40
C ALA A 261 18.91 3.89 -14.32
N ASP A 262 18.61 3.26 -13.18
CA ASP A 262 17.35 2.54 -12.99
C ASP A 262 16.17 3.47 -12.67
N PHE A 263 16.44 4.70 -12.25
CA PHE A 263 15.41 5.69 -11.92
C PHE A 263 14.96 6.47 -13.16
N ILE A 264 13.68 6.83 -13.22
CA ILE A 264 13.10 7.61 -14.32
C ILE A 264 13.49 9.09 -14.26
N ASP A 265 13.73 9.61 -13.05
CA ASP A 265 14.20 10.98 -12.83
C ASP A 265 15.29 11.07 -11.75
N ASN A 266 15.77 12.30 -11.53
CA ASN A 266 16.82 12.62 -10.58
C ASN A 266 16.30 12.99 -9.18
N GLU A 267 15.00 12.87 -8.92
CA GLU A 267 14.36 13.41 -7.71
C GLU A 267 13.76 12.31 -6.84
N SER A 268 13.07 11.35 -7.44
CA SER A 268 12.18 10.41 -6.76
C SER A 268 12.63 8.94 -6.84
N ILE A 269 11.99 8.08 -6.05
CA ILE A 269 12.25 6.62 -6.03
C ILE A 269 11.69 5.85 -7.24
N PHE A 270 10.96 6.51 -8.16
CA PHE A 270 10.25 5.81 -9.23
C PHE A 270 11.19 5.31 -10.34
N ARG A 271 11.02 4.04 -10.68
CA ARG A 271 11.74 3.25 -11.70
C ARG A 271 10.79 2.70 -12.77
N THR A 272 9.50 2.98 -12.68
CA THR A 272 8.52 2.76 -13.77
C THR A 272 8.11 4.10 -14.36
N VAL A 273 7.93 4.15 -15.69
CA VAL A 273 7.50 5.39 -16.37
C VAL A 273 6.13 5.83 -15.86
N THR A 274 5.23 4.87 -15.66
CA THR A 274 3.86 5.14 -15.19
C THR A 274 3.80 5.54 -13.72
N GLY A 275 4.59 4.92 -12.84
CA GLY A 275 4.68 5.34 -11.44
C GLY A 275 5.17 6.79 -11.34
N GLN A 276 6.17 7.14 -12.14
CA GLN A 276 6.69 8.51 -12.21
C GLN A 276 5.68 9.51 -12.80
N GLN A 277 4.92 9.10 -13.82
CA GLN A 277 3.83 9.91 -14.36
C GLN A 277 2.75 10.17 -13.29
N LEU A 278 2.31 9.13 -12.57
CA LEU A 278 1.34 9.27 -11.48
C LEU A 278 1.84 10.21 -10.39
N PHE A 279 3.12 10.10 -10.02
CA PHE A 279 3.76 11.02 -9.08
C PHE A 279 3.67 12.49 -9.56
N ARG A 280 3.98 12.75 -10.83
CA ARG A 280 3.85 14.09 -11.43
C ARG A 280 2.40 14.57 -11.51
N GLU A 281 1.46 13.69 -11.82
CA GLU A 281 0.02 13.99 -11.83
C GLU A 281 -0.45 14.46 -10.45
N TRP A 282 -0.06 13.76 -9.39
CA TRP A 282 -0.37 14.17 -8.02
C TRP A 282 0.28 15.50 -7.64
N ARG A 283 1.56 15.72 -7.97
CA ARG A 283 2.20 17.02 -7.73
C ARG A 283 1.48 18.16 -8.44
N THR A 284 1.07 17.93 -9.69
CA THR A 284 0.30 18.92 -10.47
C THR A 284 -1.05 19.21 -9.85
N PHE A 285 -1.78 18.17 -9.43
CA PHE A 285 -3.06 18.31 -8.72
C PHE A 285 -2.93 19.22 -7.49
N TRP A 286 -1.81 19.12 -6.77
CA TRP A 286 -1.52 19.91 -5.59
C TRP A 286 -0.80 21.24 -5.84
N SER A 287 -0.49 21.58 -7.11
CA SER A 287 0.29 22.77 -7.48
C SER A 287 1.67 22.84 -6.81
N LEU A 288 2.43 21.74 -6.89
CA LEU A 288 3.77 21.55 -6.30
C LEU A 288 4.90 21.33 -7.32
#